data_AF-A0A2A4NVD0-F1
#
_entry.id   AF-A0A2A4NVD0-F1
#
_cell.length_a   1.000
_cell.length_b   1.000
_cell.length_c   1.000
_cell.angle_alpha   90.00
_cell.angle_beta   90.00
_cell.angle_gamma   90.00
#
_symmetry.space_group_name_H-M   'P 1'
#
loop_
_entity.id
_entity.type
_entity.pdbx_description
1 polymer ?
#
loop_
_entity_poly.entity_id
_entity_poly.type
_entity_poly.pdbx_seq_one_letter_code
_entity_poly.pdbx_strand_id
1 'polypeptide(L)'
;MNKLLERILNFFENKSIPFRLRTSIFIISIFVLTTCDYYSNFTYDYHLSSKIEKLKSINDLKKIYKSDSLKLSELNELENRIFKRTHYSDRLRNLNLNQILKISDTTKIKSPVVKNDNTIINKPIRSLFWMVLTSNYFFIILIITLIVLPFTGSVHREIKNVLGSIAGVLIFIGVIYFITWVAYQIPLIWDKPYLNYILNFIIHSPFIYLIFYWNKTEEN
;
A
#
# COMPACT_ATOMS: atom_id res chain seq x y z
N MET A 1 30.34 -6.48 7.25
CA MET A 1 28.96 -6.80 7.70
C MET A 1 28.77 -6.54 9.19
N ASN A 2 29.64 -7.08 10.07
CA ASN A 2 29.52 -6.93 11.53
C ASN A 2 29.52 -5.48 12.03
N LYS A 3 30.42 -4.61 11.56
CA LYS A 3 30.48 -3.20 11.97
C LYS A 3 29.22 -2.38 11.67
N LEU A 4 28.46 -2.76 10.64
CA LEU A 4 27.27 -2.02 10.21
C LEU A 4 26.06 -2.46 11.05
N LEU A 5 25.91 -3.78 11.25
CA LEU A 5 24.95 -4.35 12.20
C LEU A 5 25.17 -3.81 13.62
N GLU A 6 26.41 -3.79 14.08
CA GLU A 6 26.78 -3.27 15.40
C GLU A 6 26.43 -1.78 15.54
N ARG A 7 26.64 -0.97 14.50
CA ARG A 7 26.19 0.43 14.50
C ARG A 7 24.67 0.58 14.53
N ILE A 8 23.94 -0.27 13.83
CA ILE A 8 22.47 -0.26 13.83
C ILE A 8 21.95 -0.65 15.22
N LEU A 9 22.49 -1.74 15.81
CA LEU A 9 22.12 -2.18 17.15
C LEU A 9 22.45 -1.11 18.20
N ASN A 10 23.65 -0.54 18.15
CA ASN A 10 24.05 0.55 19.04
C ASN A 10 23.15 1.78 18.89
N PHE A 11 22.64 2.08 17.69
CA PHE A 11 21.68 3.16 17.48
C PHE A 11 20.33 2.88 18.18
N PHE A 12 19.84 1.64 18.14
CA PHE A 12 18.61 1.25 18.84
C PHE A 12 18.79 1.16 20.34
N GLU A 13 19.97 0.80 20.84
CA GLU A 13 20.26 0.69 22.27
C GLU A 13 20.61 2.03 22.92
N ASN A 14 20.97 3.03 22.12
CA ASN A 14 21.39 4.33 22.62
C ASN A 14 20.26 5.06 23.39
N LYS A 15 20.42 5.14 24.71
CA LYS A 15 19.47 5.81 25.62
C LYS A 15 19.47 7.34 25.47
N SER A 16 20.52 7.94 24.89
CA SER A 16 20.56 9.39 24.67
C SER A 16 19.62 9.85 23.55
N ILE A 17 19.21 8.94 22.67
CA ILE A 17 18.24 9.22 21.61
C ILE A 17 16.83 8.92 22.13
N PRO A 18 15.91 9.89 22.11
CA PRO A 18 14.51 9.66 22.49
C PRO A 18 13.92 8.49 21.70
N PHE A 19 13.15 7.62 22.36
CA PHE A 19 12.54 6.45 21.72
C PHE A 19 11.74 6.84 20.46
N ARG A 20 10.98 7.93 20.53
CA ARG A 20 10.22 8.50 19.41
C ARG A 20 11.09 8.74 18.16
N LEU A 21 12.30 9.26 18.35
CA LEU A 21 13.20 9.60 17.24
C LEU A 21 13.84 8.34 16.63
N ARG A 22 14.19 7.35 17.46
CA ARG A 22 14.66 6.03 16.99
C ARG A 22 13.60 5.32 16.13
N THR A 23 12.37 5.25 16.63
CA THR A 23 11.26 4.62 15.90
C THR A 23 10.92 5.37 14.62
N SER A 24 10.96 6.71 14.64
CA SER A 24 10.71 7.53 13.45
C SER A 24 11.76 7.28 12.37
N ILE A 25 13.05 7.28 12.72
CA ILE A 25 14.14 6.99 11.77
C ILE A 25 14.00 5.58 11.20
N PHE A 26 13.63 4.60 12.02
CA PHE A 26 13.40 3.24 11.54
C PHE A 26 12.25 3.16 10.53
N ILE A 27 11.10 3.78 10.84
CA ILE A 27 9.94 3.83 9.94
C ILE A 27 10.30 4.53 8.63
N ILE A 28 10.99 5.67 8.70
CA ILE A 28 11.46 6.41 7.51
C ILE A 28 12.39 5.53 6.68
N SER A 29 13.31 4.80 7.32
CA SER A 29 14.25 3.92 6.63
C SER A 29 13.52 2.81 5.88
N ILE A 30 12.54 2.16 6.51
CA ILE A 30 11.69 1.17 5.84
C ILE A 30 10.93 1.79 4.67
N PHE A 31 10.33 2.97 4.88
CA PHE A 31 9.55 3.66 3.85
C PHE A 31 10.40 4.04 2.63
N VAL A 32 11.62 4.54 2.85
CA VAL A 32 12.56 4.86 1.77
C VAL A 32 12.93 3.59 1.00
N LEU A 33 13.25 2.50 1.70
CA LEU A 33 13.60 1.23 1.06
C LEU A 33 12.44 0.66 0.22
N THR A 34 11.23 0.65 0.76
CA THR A 34 10.05 0.16 0.03
C THR A 34 9.69 1.05 -1.15
N THR A 35 9.82 2.37 -1.02
CA THR A 35 9.56 3.31 -2.11
C THR A 35 10.60 3.17 -3.22
N CYS A 36 11.88 3.05 -2.88
CA CYS A 36 12.94 2.78 -3.84
C CYS A 36 12.72 1.46 -4.58
N ASP A 37 12.33 0.39 -3.88
CA ASP A 37 11.99 -0.90 -4.50
C ASP A 37 10.77 -0.80 -5.42
N TYR A 38 9.74 -0.04 -5.02
CA TYR A 38 8.55 0.17 -5.82
C TYR A 38 8.84 0.88 -7.15
N TYR A 39 9.68 1.92 -7.15
CA TYR A 39 10.05 2.64 -8.37
C TYR A 39 11.06 1.88 -9.22
N SER A 40 12.01 1.20 -8.58
CA SER A 40 13.09 0.51 -9.30
C SER A 40 12.70 -0.90 -9.76
N ASN A 41 11.60 -1.46 -9.24
CA ASN A 41 11.16 -2.85 -9.42
C ASN A 41 12.25 -3.91 -9.11
N PHE A 42 13.25 -3.54 -8.31
CA PHE A 42 14.45 -4.35 -8.09
C PHE A 42 14.12 -5.77 -7.58
N THR A 43 13.31 -5.87 -6.52
CA THR A 43 12.95 -7.17 -5.94
C THR A 43 12.08 -8.00 -6.87
N TYR A 44 11.23 -7.35 -7.67
CA TYR A 44 10.41 -8.03 -8.67
C TYR A 44 11.27 -8.65 -9.78
N ASP A 45 12.22 -7.88 -10.31
CA ASP A 45 13.14 -8.34 -11.35
C ASP A 45 14.04 -9.47 -10.84
N TYR A 46 14.56 -9.33 -9.61
CA TYR A 46 15.32 -10.38 -8.94
C TYR A 46 14.49 -11.67 -8.77
N HIS A 47 13.23 -11.56 -8.33
CA HIS A 47 12.34 -12.70 -8.20
C HIS A 47 12.08 -13.37 -9.55
N LEU A 48 11.82 -12.59 -10.61
CA LEU A 48 11.59 -13.11 -11.95
C LEU A 48 12.83 -13.84 -12.50
N SER A 49 14.01 -13.23 -12.37
CA SER A 49 15.27 -13.83 -12.79
C SER A 49 15.53 -15.14 -12.04
N SER A 50 15.38 -15.15 -10.71
CA SER A 50 15.54 -16.37 -9.91
C SER A 50 14.53 -17.46 -10.29
N LYS A 51 13.31 -17.07 -10.64
CA LYS A 51 12.27 -18.00 -11.10
C LYS A 51 12.65 -18.64 -12.43
N ILE A 52 13.12 -17.85 -13.40
CA ILE A 52 13.57 -18.34 -14.71
C ILE A 52 14.75 -19.29 -14.54
N GLU A 53 15.73 -18.92 -13.72
CA GLU A 53 16.92 -19.74 -13.47
C GLU A 53 16.54 -21.11 -12.88
N LYS A 54 15.67 -21.13 -11.85
CA LYS A 54 15.20 -22.39 -11.25
C LYS A 54 14.42 -23.26 -12.24
N LEU A 55 13.58 -22.67 -13.09
CA LEU A 55 12.86 -23.42 -14.13
C LEU A 55 13.82 -24.02 -15.16
N LYS A 56 14.86 -23.28 -15.54
CA LYS A 56 15.93 -23.78 -16.42
C LYS A 56 16.66 -24.98 -15.79
N SER A 57 17.07 -24.86 -14.52
CA SER A 57 17.72 -25.96 -13.80
C SER A 57 16.82 -27.20 -13.69
N ILE A 58 15.52 -27.04 -13.44
CA ILE A 58 14.59 -28.17 -13.41
C ILE A 58 14.47 -28.82 -14.79
N ASN A 59 14.37 -28.04 -15.86
CA ASN A 59 14.30 -28.57 -17.21
C ASN A 59 15.57 -29.36 -17.57
N ASP A 60 16.74 -28.88 -17.15
CA ASP A 60 18.00 -29.61 -17.36
C ASP A 60 18.05 -30.91 -16.55
N LEU A 61 17.56 -30.92 -15.31
CA LEU A 61 17.41 -32.15 -14.52
C LEU A 61 16.43 -33.15 -15.15
N LYS A 62 15.32 -32.68 -15.73
CA LYS A 62 14.36 -33.56 -16.43
C LYS A 62 14.95 -34.25 -17.65
N LYS A 63 15.90 -33.60 -18.36
CA LYS A 63 16.63 -34.24 -19.47
C LYS A 63 17.47 -35.41 -18.97
N ILE A 64 18.08 -35.27 -17.78
CA ILE A 64 18.93 -36.29 -17.16
C ILE A 64 18.08 -37.47 -16.66
N TYR A 65 16.98 -37.18 -15.95
CA TYR A 65 16.12 -38.21 -15.34
C TYR A 65 14.96 -38.66 -16.24
N LYS A 66 15.09 -38.56 -17.56
CA LYS A 66 14.03 -38.88 -18.52
C LYS A 66 13.53 -40.34 -18.42
N SER A 67 14.40 -41.24 -17.98
CA SER A 67 14.12 -42.68 -17.82
C SER A 67 13.58 -43.06 -16.43
N ASP A 68 13.64 -42.17 -15.44
CA ASP A 68 13.17 -42.42 -14.07
C ASP A 68 11.82 -41.73 -13.86
N SER A 69 10.73 -42.51 -13.98
CA SER A 69 9.36 -41.99 -13.93
C SER A 69 9.00 -41.33 -12.60
N LEU A 70 9.55 -41.83 -11.48
CA LEU A 70 9.30 -41.29 -10.14
C LEU A 70 9.94 -39.90 -10.00
N LYS A 71 11.23 -39.78 -10.34
CA LYS A 71 11.94 -38.48 -10.28
C LYS A 71 11.36 -37.47 -11.27
N LEU A 72 10.93 -37.92 -12.44
CA LEU A 72 10.29 -37.04 -13.42
C LEU A 72 8.98 -36.45 -12.89
N SER A 73 8.18 -37.25 -12.18
CA SER A 73 6.95 -36.79 -11.53
C SER A 73 7.23 -35.73 -10.47
N GLU A 74 8.20 -35.95 -9.59
CA GLU A 74 8.59 -34.97 -8.55
C GLU A 74 9.08 -33.65 -9.17
N LEU A 75 9.86 -33.72 -10.25
CA LEU A 75 10.35 -32.55 -10.98
C LEU A 75 9.20 -31.77 -11.65
N ASN A 76 8.17 -32.45 -12.16
CA ASN A 76 6.96 -31.82 -12.70
C ASN A 76 6.19 -31.06 -11.60
N GLU A 77 6.04 -31.64 -10.42
CA GLU A 77 5.40 -30.97 -9.29
C GLU A 77 6.20 -29.76 -8.81
N LEU A 78 7.52 -29.87 -8.75
CA LEU A 78 8.40 -28.77 -8.37
C LEU A 78 8.33 -27.63 -9.38
N GLU A 79 8.37 -27.94 -10.68
CA GLU A 79 8.20 -26.96 -11.75
C GLU A 79 6.88 -26.21 -11.61
N ASN A 80 5.78 -26.94 -11.43
CA ASN A 80 4.45 -26.35 -11.24
C ASN A 80 4.38 -25.44 -10.00
N ARG A 81 5.03 -25.82 -8.89
CA ARG A 81 5.11 -24.98 -7.68
C ARG A 81 5.87 -23.68 -7.95
N ILE A 82 6.99 -23.74 -8.67
CA ILE A 82 7.78 -22.55 -9.02
C ILE A 82 7.02 -21.68 -10.02
N PHE A 83 6.39 -22.28 -11.03
CA PHE A 83 5.60 -21.57 -12.04
C PHE A 83 4.43 -20.80 -11.43
N LYS A 84 3.70 -21.41 -10.48
CA LYS A 84 2.58 -20.76 -9.77
C LYS A 84 3.02 -19.72 -8.74
N ARG A 85 4.30 -19.66 -8.36
CA ARG A 85 4.78 -18.69 -7.38
C ARG A 85 4.76 -17.29 -7.97
N THR A 86 4.00 -16.41 -7.34
CA THR A 86 3.85 -14.99 -7.70
C THR A 86 4.67 -14.11 -6.75
N HIS A 87 5.14 -12.98 -7.25
CA HIS A 87 5.78 -11.99 -6.39
C HIS A 87 4.74 -11.37 -5.44
N TYR A 88 5.19 -10.83 -4.30
CA TYR A 88 4.27 -10.21 -3.33
C TYR A 88 3.59 -8.97 -3.93
N SER A 89 4.25 -8.23 -4.82
CA SER A 89 3.68 -7.08 -5.51
C SER A 89 2.49 -7.48 -6.41
N ASP A 90 2.59 -8.61 -7.12
CA ASP A 90 1.48 -9.12 -7.93
C ASP A 90 0.29 -9.51 -7.06
N ARG A 91 0.55 -10.13 -5.91
CA ARG A 91 -0.49 -10.45 -4.94
C ARG A 91 -1.18 -9.19 -4.44
N LEU A 92 -0.41 -8.18 -4.03
CA LEU A 92 -0.94 -6.90 -3.55
C LEU A 92 -1.76 -6.18 -4.63
N ARG A 93 -1.29 -6.16 -5.88
CA ARG A 93 -2.03 -5.59 -7.03
C ARG A 93 -3.33 -6.33 -7.32
N ASN A 94 -3.33 -7.65 -7.12
CA ASN A 94 -4.48 -8.53 -7.38
C ASN A 94 -5.35 -8.78 -6.15
N LEU A 95 -5.14 -8.08 -5.02
CA LEU A 95 -6.03 -8.15 -3.86
C LEU A 95 -7.38 -7.49 -4.20
N ASN A 96 -8.26 -8.28 -4.81
CA ASN A 96 -9.63 -7.90 -5.05
C ASN A 96 -10.47 -8.21 -3.79
N LEU A 97 -10.63 -7.22 -2.90
CA LEU A 97 -11.38 -7.36 -1.65
C LEU A 97 -12.84 -7.82 -1.85
N ASN A 98 -13.40 -7.64 -3.05
CA ASN A 98 -14.72 -8.17 -3.41
C ASN A 98 -14.82 -9.70 -3.38
N GLN A 99 -13.69 -10.43 -3.45
CA GLN A 99 -13.68 -11.89 -3.28
C GLN A 99 -13.60 -12.31 -1.81
N ILE A 100 -12.99 -11.50 -0.96
CA ILE A 100 -12.84 -11.79 0.48
C ILE A 100 -14.14 -11.47 1.23
N LEU A 101 -14.91 -10.46 0.78
CA LEU A 101 -16.19 -10.08 1.38
C LEU A 101 -17.38 -10.95 0.92
N LYS A 102 -17.21 -11.83 -0.07
CA LYS A 102 -18.26 -12.73 -0.59
C LYS A 102 -18.26 -14.12 0.05
N ILE A 103 -18.00 -14.18 1.36
CA ILE A 103 -18.21 -15.41 2.15
C ILE A 103 -19.44 -15.20 3.02
N SER A 104 -20.62 -15.35 2.40
CA SER A 104 -21.85 -15.91 2.97
C SER A 104 -23.05 -15.46 2.14
N ASP A 105 -23.28 -16.08 0.99
CA ASP A 105 -24.63 -16.20 0.43
C ASP A 105 -24.68 -17.50 -0.37
N THR A 106 -24.94 -18.60 0.34
CA THR A 106 -25.35 -19.87 -0.25
C THR A 106 -26.78 -19.75 -0.76
N THR A 107 -27.01 -18.92 -1.78
CA THR A 107 -28.24 -18.98 -2.58
C THR A 107 -28.04 -19.89 -3.78
N LYS A 108 -28.87 -20.93 -3.80
CA LYS A 108 -28.97 -22.00 -4.80
C LYS A 108 -28.71 -21.51 -6.22
N ILE A 109 -27.80 -22.21 -6.89
CA ILE A 109 -27.48 -22.08 -8.32
C ILE A 109 -28.76 -22.32 -9.13
N LYS A 110 -29.33 -21.26 -9.70
CA LYS A 110 -30.10 -21.35 -10.93
C LYS A 110 -29.14 -21.07 -12.08
N SER A 111 -29.10 -21.99 -13.03
CA SER A 111 -28.28 -21.97 -14.23
C SER A 111 -28.34 -20.59 -14.90
N PRO A 112 -27.20 -19.94 -15.23
CA PRO A 112 -27.22 -18.66 -15.90
C PRO A 112 -27.71 -18.86 -17.34
N VAL A 113 -28.87 -18.28 -17.65
CA VAL A 113 -29.26 -18.02 -19.04
C VAL A 113 -28.29 -16.97 -19.56
N VAL A 114 -27.36 -17.40 -20.42
CA VAL A 114 -26.42 -16.50 -21.10
C VAL A 114 -27.22 -15.68 -22.12
N LYS A 115 -27.67 -14.49 -21.73
CA LYS A 115 -28.01 -13.44 -22.69
C LYS A 115 -26.70 -12.78 -23.12
N ASN A 116 -26.40 -12.92 -24.40
CA ASN A 116 -25.24 -12.32 -25.05
C ASN A 116 -25.51 -10.82 -25.29
N ASP A 117 -25.56 -10.03 -24.21
CA ASP A 117 -25.64 -8.58 -24.31
C ASP A 117 -24.21 -8.04 -24.47
N ASN A 118 -23.79 -7.88 -25.73
CA ASN A 118 -22.51 -7.26 -26.11
C ASN A 118 -22.50 -5.73 -25.89
N THR A 119 -23.30 -5.20 -24.97
CA THR A 119 -23.21 -3.80 -24.58
C THR A 119 -21.95 -3.62 -23.75
N ILE A 120 -20.91 -3.03 -24.36
CA ILE A 120 -19.76 -2.50 -23.64
C ILE A 120 -20.28 -1.33 -22.79
N ILE A 121 -20.73 -1.63 -21.57
CA ILE A 121 -21.09 -0.62 -20.58
C ILE A 121 -19.77 0.02 -20.16
N ASN A 122 -19.43 1.15 -20.79
CA ASN A 122 -18.34 2.02 -20.32
C ASN A 122 -18.74 2.58 -18.95
N LYS A 123 -18.49 1.80 -17.89
CA LYS A 123 -18.71 2.26 -16.53
C LYS A 123 -17.84 3.48 -16.29
N PRO A 124 -18.42 4.60 -15.81
CA PRO A 124 -17.65 5.81 -15.64
C PRO A 124 -16.57 5.61 -14.57
N ILE A 125 -15.33 5.92 -14.95
CA ILE A 125 -14.15 5.72 -14.12
C ILE A 125 -14.03 6.87 -13.11
N ARG A 126 -13.84 6.52 -11.84
CA ARG A 126 -13.60 7.50 -10.77
C ARG A 126 -12.18 8.07 -10.89
N SER A 127 -12.08 9.39 -10.89
CA SER A 127 -10.81 10.10 -10.93
C SER A 127 -10.09 9.98 -9.60
N LEU A 128 -8.84 9.52 -9.64
CA LEU A 128 -7.95 9.46 -8.48
C LEU A 128 -7.78 10.82 -7.82
N PHE A 129 -7.61 11.86 -8.63
CA PHE A 129 -7.44 13.23 -8.14
C PHE A 129 -8.62 13.66 -7.25
N TRP A 130 -9.85 13.48 -7.74
CA TRP A 130 -11.05 13.88 -7.00
C TRP A 130 -11.32 13.01 -5.78
N MET A 131 -11.01 11.72 -5.85
CA MET A 131 -11.11 10.81 -4.71
C MET A 131 -10.14 11.22 -3.60
N VAL A 132 -8.88 11.48 -3.92
CA VAL A 132 -7.86 11.93 -2.96
C VAL A 132 -8.29 13.27 -2.37
N LEU A 133 -8.65 14.24 -3.21
CA LEU A 133 -9.00 15.58 -2.77
C LEU A 133 -10.21 15.58 -1.82
N THR A 134 -11.32 14.95 -2.21
CA THR A 134 -12.57 15.00 -1.44
C THR A 134 -12.53 14.18 -0.16
N SER A 135 -11.75 13.10 -0.10
CA SER A 135 -11.61 12.30 1.12
C SER A 135 -10.51 12.80 2.07
N ASN A 136 -9.59 13.64 1.59
CA ASN A 136 -8.40 14.02 2.37
C ASN A 136 -8.06 15.52 2.38
N TYR A 137 -8.95 16.41 1.96
CA TYR A 137 -8.66 17.85 1.89
C TYR A 137 -8.07 18.43 3.19
N PHE A 138 -8.52 17.95 4.36
CA PHE A 138 -7.95 18.35 5.65
C PHE A 138 -6.46 18.00 5.79
N PHE A 139 -6.10 16.74 5.51
CA PHE A 139 -4.70 16.30 5.60
C PHE A 139 -3.84 16.97 4.53
N ILE A 140 -4.40 17.28 3.36
CA ILE A 140 -3.72 18.06 2.32
C ILE A 140 -3.38 19.46 2.84
N ILE A 141 -4.33 20.14 3.50
CA ILE A 141 -4.09 21.44 4.13
C ILE A 141 -3.01 21.32 5.22
N LEU A 142 -3.06 20.29 6.06
CA LEU A 142 -2.03 20.05 7.09
C LEU A 142 -0.63 19.82 6.49
N ILE A 143 -0.53 19.05 5.40
CA ILE A 143 0.74 18.86 4.69
C ILE A 143 1.29 20.19 4.18
N ILE A 144 0.45 21.01 3.54
CA ILE A 144 0.87 22.34 3.06
C ILE A 144 1.39 23.19 4.22
N THR A 145 0.66 23.21 5.34
CA THR A 145 1.09 23.93 6.55
C THR A 145 2.43 23.41 7.08
N LEU A 146 2.64 22.09 7.16
CA LEU A 146 3.90 21.49 7.61
C LEU A 146 5.07 21.78 6.66
N ILE A 147 4.82 21.89 5.36
CA ILE A 147 5.85 22.25 4.38
C ILE A 147 6.24 23.72 4.53
N VAL A 148 5.28 24.61 4.80
CA VAL A 148 5.53 26.05 4.94
C VAL A 148 6.14 26.40 6.30
N LEU A 149 5.83 25.65 7.36
CA LEU A 149 6.21 25.93 8.75
C LEU A 149 7.73 26.21 8.95
N PRO A 150 8.65 25.43 8.37
CA PRO A 150 10.09 25.69 8.48
C PRO A 150 10.54 27.05 7.94
N PHE A 151 9.72 27.75 7.15
CA PHE A 151 10.07 29.02 6.53
C PHE A 151 9.52 30.25 7.27
N THR A 152 8.65 30.07 8.27
CA THR A 152 7.88 31.19 8.86
C THR A 152 8.47 31.76 10.16
N GLY A 153 9.48 31.13 10.78
CA GLY A 153 10.05 31.62 12.05
C GLY A 153 11.35 30.96 12.48
N SER A 154 12.08 31.55 13.42
CA SER A 154 13.34 30.99 13.95
C SER A 154 13.10 29.71 14.76
N VAL A 155 12.02 29.66 15.55
CA VAL A 155 11.62 28.48 16.33
C VAL A 155 11.32 27.29 15.42
N HIS A 156 10.67 27.51 14.27
CA HIS A 156 10.31 26.44 13.34
C HIS A 156 11.49 25.95 12.49
N ARG A 157 12.56 26.75 12.37
CA ARG A 157 13.80 26.42 11.64
C ARG A 157 14.73 25.49 12.39
N GLU A 158 14.49 25.26 13.68
CA GLU A 158 15.29 24.31 14.46
C GLU A 158 15.26 22.91 13.82
N ILE A 159 16.41 22.26 13.69
CA ILE A 159 16.57 20.98 12.97
C ILE A 159 15.57 19.92 13.45
N LYS A 160 15.31 19.85 14.76
CA LYS A 160 14.32 18.92 15.35
C LYS A 160 12.89 19.18 14.82
N ASN A 161 12.52 20.43 14.57
CA ASN A 161 11.19 20.83 14.12
C ASN A 161 11.05 20.63 12.61
N VAL A 162 12.13 20.85 11.84
CA VAL A 162 12.19 20.51 10.42
C VAL A 162 12.04 19.00 10.22
N LEU A 163 12.80 18.19 10.98
CA LEU A 163 12.69 16.74 10.96
C LEU A 163 11.29 16.26 11.38
N GLY A 164 10.72 16.90 12.41
CA GLY A 164 9.34 16.64 12.83
C GLY A 164 8.32 16.93 11.73
N SER A 165 8.50 18.02 10.98
CA SER A 165 7.63 18.39 9.86
C SER A 165 7.73 17.38 8.71
N ILE A 166 8.94 16.94 8.36
CA ILE A 166 9.17 15.90 7.36
C ILE A 166 8.51 14.58 7.78
N ALA A 167 8.71 14.16 9.03
CA ALA A 167 8.09 12.95 9.56
C ALA A 167 6.56 13.05 9.54
N GLY A 168 6.00 14.20 9.92
CA GLY A 168 4.56 14.48 9.87
C GLY A 168 4.00 14.38 8.44
N VAL A 169 4.70 14.94 7.45
CA VAL A 169 4.31 14.83 6.03
C VAL A 169 4.29 13.37 5.58
N LEU A 170 5.31 12.57 5.91
CA LEU A 170 5.36 11.15 5.55
C LEU A 170 4.22 10.35 6.20
N ILE A 171 3.93 10.61 7.47
CA ILE A 171 2.80 9.98 8.17
C ILE A 171 1.48 10.35 7.47
N PHE A 172 1.27 11.63 7.16
CA PHE A 172 0.05 12.06 6.49
C PHE A 172 -0.09 11.53 5.08
N ILE A 173 1.00 11.36 4.31
CA ILE A 173 0.94 10.66 3.02
C ILE A 173 0.40 9.24 3.19
N GLY A 174 0.88 8.50 4.20
CA GLY A 174 0.38 7.16 4.53
C GLY A 174 -1.10 7.16 4.92
N VAL A 175 -1.53 8.13 5.73
CA VAL A 175 -2.94 8.30 6.13
C VAL A 175 -3.82 8.62 4.91
N ILE A 176 -3.37 9.53 4.03
CA ILE A 176 -4.07 9.89 2.80
C ILE A 176 -4.26 8.67 1.90
N TYR A 177 -3.20 7.87 1.74
CA TYR A 177 -3.27 6.63 0.97
C TYR A 177 -4.32 5.67 1.56
N PHE A 178 -4.30 5.46 2.87
CA PHE A 178 -5.24 4.57 3.55
C PHE A 178 -6.70 5.06 3.43
N ILE A 179 -6.96 6.34 3.69
CA ILE A 179 -8.31 6.92 3.60
C ILE A 179 -8.81 6.89 2.16
N THR A 180 -7.96 7.25 1.19
CA THR A 180 -8.30 7.14 -0.24
C THR A 180 -8.67 5.71 -0.60
N TRP A 181 -7.89 4.73 -0.13
CA TRP A 181 -8.18 3.32 -0.34
C TRP A 181 -9.53 2.88 0.27
N VAL A 182 -9.88 3.36 1.47
CA VAL A 182 -11.20 3.15 2.09
C VAL A 182 -12.31 3.79 1.24
N ALA A 183 -12.12 5.03 0.78
CA ALA A 183 -13.09 5.74 -0.05
C ALA A 183 -13.36 5.01 -1.37
N TYR A 184 -12.36 4.35 -1.95
CA TYR A 184 -12.52 3.52 -3.15
C TYR A 184 -13.37 2.26 -2.94
N GLN A 185 -13.51 1.78 -1.70
CA GLN A 185 -14.36 0.63 -1.38
C GLN A 185 -15.86 0.95 -1.49
N ILE A 186 -16.24 2.22 -1.38
CA ILE A 186 -17.64 2.64 -1.58
C ILE A 186 -18.01 2.38 -3.03
N PRO A 187 -19.07 1.61 -3.35
CA PRO A 187 -19.48 1.37 -4.73
C PRO A 187 -19.90 2.68 -5.43
N LEU A 188 -19.88 2.68 -6.77
CA LEU A 188 -20.39 3.80 -7.55
C LEU A 188 -21.88 4.02 -7.25
N ILE A 189 -22.22 5.23 -6.81
CA ILE A 189 -23.61 5.59 -6.49
C ILE A 189 -24.29 6.01 -7.78
N TRP A 190 -25.35 5.31 -8.16
CA TRP A 190 -26.12 5.56 -9.39
C TRP A 190 -25.27 5.71 -10.65
N ASP A 191 -24.17 4.97 -10.74
CA ASP A 191 -23.19 5.04 -11.84
C ASP A 191 -22.67 6.46 -12.12
N LYS A 192 -22.63 7.34 -11.10
CA LYS A 192 -22.17 8.73 -11.23
C LYS A 192 -21.01 9.00 -10.27
N PRO A 193 -19.75 9.09 -10.76
CA PRO A 193 -18.56 9.29 -9.93
C PRO A 193 -18.62 10.52 -9.02
N TYR A 194 -19.26 11.60 -9.45
CA TYR A 194 -19.32 12.85 -8.69
C TYR A 194 -20.10 12.70 -7.37
N LEU A 195 -21.04 11.76 -7.29
CA LEU A 195 -21.78 11.49 -6.07
C LEU A 195 -20.88 10.87 -4.99
N ASN A 196 -19.93 10.03 -5.40
CA ASN A 196 -18.92 9.51 -4.48
C ASN A 196 -18.03 10.64 -3.94
N TYR A 197 -17.68 11.64 -4.76
CA TYR A 197 -16.88 12.79 -4.31
C TYR A 197 -17.63 13.63 -3.29
N ILE A 198 -18.92 13.91 -3.54
CA ILE A 198 -19.79 14.65 -2.60
C ILE A 198 -19.93 13.85 -1.30
N LEU A 199 -20.16 12.54 -1.39
CA LEU A 199 -20.29 11.68 -0.22
C LEU A 199 -18.99 11.68 0.61
N ASN A 200 -17.83 11.52 -0.02
CA ASN A 200 -16.55 11.58 0.66
C ASN A 200 -16.38 12.91 1.40
N PHE A 201 -16.69 14.03 0.73
CA PHE A 201 -16.62 15.33 1.36
C PHE A 201 -17.49 15.41 2.62
N ILE A 202 -18.75 14.97 2.53
CA ILE A 202 -19.71 14.97 3.66
C ILE A 202 -19.25 14.05 4.80
N ILE A 203 -18.76 12.85 4.51
CA ILE A 203 -18.32 11.90 5.56
C ILE A 203 -17.08 12.41 6.28
N HIS A 204 -16.18 13.10 5.57
CA HIS A 204 -14.91 13.54 6.12
C HIS A 204 -14.98 14.95 6.77
N SER A 205 -15.98 15.77 6.46
CA SER A 205 -16.20 17.07 7.13
C SER A 205 -16.41 17.02 8.65
N PRO A 206 -17.19 16.07 9.22
CA PRO A 206 -17.37 15.96 10.67
C PRO A 206 -16.08 15.75 11.46
N PHE A 207 -15.08 15.07 10.89
CA PHE A 207 -13.80 14.85 11.58
C PHE A 207 -13.06 16.16 11.85
N ILE A 208 -13.17 17.13 10.94
CA ILE A 208 -12.60 18.47 11.11
C ILE A 208 -13.34 19.21 12.24
N TYR A 209 -14.67 19.17 12.20
CA TYR A 209 -15.50 19.81 13.22
C TYR A 209 -15.22 19.25 14.63
N LEU A 210 -15.10 17.92 14.76
CA LEU A 210 -14.78 17.27 16.04
C LEU A 210 -13.42 17.67 16.59
N ILE A 211 -12.38 17.78 15.74
CA ILE A 211 -11.04 18.21 16.16
C ILE A 211 -11.07 19.64 16.72
N PHE A 212 -11.75 20.57 16.05
CA PHE A 212 -11.84 21.96 16.52
C PHE A 212 -12.75 22.12 17.73
N TYR A 213 -13.82 21.34 17.81
CA TYR A 213 -14.75 21.37 18.95
C TYR A 213 -14.09 20.83 20.22
N TRP A 214 -13.35 19.72 20.13
CA TRP A 214 -12.65 19.11 21.27
C TRP A 214 -11.55 20.03 21.83
N ASN A 215 -10.83 20.73 20.96
CA ASN A 215 -9.78 21.66 21.39
C ASN A 215 -10.34 22.84 22.21
N LYS A 216 -11.61 23.23 21.97
CA LYS A 216 -12.29 24.30 22.69
C LYS A 216 -12.76 23.89 24.10
N THR A 217 -12.93 22.59 24.35
CA THR A 217 -13.34 22.07 25.67
C THR A 217 -12.18 21.86 26.65
N GLU A 218 -10.93 21.85 26.17
CA GLU A 218 -9.74 21.73 27.03
C GLU A 218 -9.22 23.10 27.52
N GLU A 219 -9.68 24.21 26.92
CA GLU A 219 -9.33 25.58 27.34
C GLU A 219 -10.32 26.21 28.36
N ASN A 220 -11.31 25.45 28.85
CA ASN A 220 -12.23 25.84 29.94
C ASN A 220 -12.07 24.94 31.16
#